data_AF-T2IB12-F1
#
_entry.id   AF-T2IB12-F1
#
_cell.length_a   1.000
_cell.length_b   1.000
_cell.length_c   1.000
_cell.angle_alpha   90.00
_cell.angle_beta   90.00
_cell.angle_gamma   90.00
#
_symmetry.space_group_name_H-M   'P 1'
#
loop_
_entity.id
_entity.type
_entity.pdbx_description
1 polymer ?
#
loop_
_entity_poly.entity_id
_entity_poly.type
_entity_poly.pdbx_seq_one_letter_code
_entity_poly.pdbx_strand_id
1 'polypeptide(L)'
;MSCIPRFDWSANQNIQSEVVVKNIKVVEETREALQLLQARKVVILVLDQLSTDKAQRVVDWMAGGACAIDGQTFWVAEKTFMFVPNQVDIQSQRPAPSSPSPSLKDIST
;
A
#
# COMPACT_ATOMS: atom_id res chain seq x y z
N MET A 1 44.58 34.25 7.25
CA MET A 1 43.23 34.41 6.69
C MET A 1 42.76 33.03 6.24
N SER A 2 42.11 32.26 7.12
CA SER A 2 41.66 30.90 6.82
C SER A 2 40.26 30.95 6.19
N CYS A 3 40.18 30.61 4.91
CA CYS A 3 38.92 30.40 4.22
C CYS A 3 38.26 29.14 4.79
N ILE A 4 37.11 29.31 5.45
CA ILE A 4 36.24 28.19 5.84
C ILE A 4 35.62 27.65 4.56
N PRO A 5 35.67 26.32 4.28
CA PRO A 5 35.00 25.77 3.12
C PRO A 5 33.49 25.93 3.29
N ARG A 6 32.84 26.43 2.23
CA ARG A 6 31.39 26.57 2.16
C ARG A 6 30.79 25.17 2.23
N PHE A 7 29.99 24.91 3.26
CA PHE A 7 29.24 23.68 3.43
C PHE A 7 28.20 23.58 2.30
N ASP A 8 28.43 22.68 1.34
CA ASP A 8 27.47 22.41 0.27
C ASP A 8 26.31 21.59 0.82
N TRP A 9 25.21 22.27 1.17
CA TRP A 9 23.90 21.64 1.17
C TRP A 9 23.52 21.38 -0.30
N SER A 10 23.65 20.14 -0.73
CA SER A 10 22.91 19.63 -1.87
C SER A 10 22.31 18.29 -1.50
N ALA A 11 21.44 18.31 -0.48
CA ALA A 11 20.45 17.27 -0.33
C ALA A 11 19.38 17.49 -1.40
N ASN A 12 19.68 17.11 -2.64
CA ASN A 12 18.63 16.87 -3.62
C ASN A 12 17.90 15.58 -3.21
N GLN A 13 17.14 15.64 -2.11
CA GLN A 13 16.11 14.65 -1.83
C GLN A 13 14.95 14.98 -2.75
N ASN A 14 15.07 14.55 -4.00
CA ASN A 14 13.92 14.47 -4.88
C ASN A 14 12.96 13.45 -4.24
N ILE A 15 12.01 13.94 -3.43
CA ILE A 15 10.86 13.17 -2.93
C ILE A 15 9.94 12.97 -4.15
N GLN A 16 10.39 12.19 -5.11
CA GLN A 16 9.56 11.76 -6.22
C GLN A 16 8.64 10.66 -5.67
N SER A 17 7.42 11.04 -5.31
CA SER A 17 6.39 10.09 -4.91
C SER A 17 6.08 9.16 -6.09
N GLU A 18 6.58 7.93 -6.01
CA GLU A 18 6.38 6.91 -7.03
C GLU A 18 5.13 6.08 -6.72
N VAL A 19 4.29 5.88 -7.73
CA VAL A 19 3.13 4.99 -7.68
C VAL A 19 3.41 3.80 -8.59
N VAL A 20 3.33 2.59 -8.04
CA VAL A 20 3.58 1.34 -8.76
C VAL A 20 2.29 0.55 -8.90
N VAL A 21 1.93 0.17 -10.12
CA VAL A 21 0.78 -0.70 -10.39
C VAL A 21 1.28 -2.09 -10.73
N LYS A 22 0.77 -3.13 -10.05
CA LYS A 22 1.14 -4.53 -10.31
C LYS A 22 -0.09 -5.41 -10.49
N ASN A 23 -0.06 -6.22 -11.55
CA ASN A 23 -0.98 -7.34 -11.74
C ASN A 23 -0.39 -8.57 -11.06
N ILE A 24 -1.01 -9.03 -9.98
CA ILE A 24 -0.54 -10.21 -9.24
C ILE A 24 -1.14 -11.47 -9.86
N LYS A 25 -0.27 -12.41 -10.25
CA LYS A 25 -0.66 -13.69 -10.85
C LYS A 25 -0.51 -14.84 -9.88
N VAL A 26 0.49 -14.75 -9.01
CA VAL A 26 0.75 -15.73 -7.95
C VAL A 26 1.00 -15.02 -6.62
N VAL A 27 0.69 -15.72 -5.54
CA VAL A 27 0.59 -15.14 -4.19
C VAL A 27 1.98 -14.75 -3.66
N GLU A 28 3.03 -15.39 -4.16
CA GLU A 28 4.43 -15.16 -3.84
C GLU A 28 4.95 -13.77 -4.28
N GLU A 29 4.35 -13.18 -5.32
CA GLU A 29 4.70 -11.83 -5.81
C GLU A 29 4.37 -10.73 -4.79
N THR A 30 3.53 -11.04 -3.80
CA THR A 30 3.19 -10.13 -2.69
C THR A 30 4.43 -9.67 -1.92
N ARG A 31 5.47 -10.51 -1.82
CA ARG A 31 6.71 -10.13 -1.14
C ARG A 31 7.35 -8.91 -1.77
N GLU A 32 7.38 -8.86 -3.10
CA GLU A 32 7.94 -7.72 -3.83
C GLU A 32 7.06 -6.47 -3.67
N ALA A 33 5.73 -6.63 -3.66
CA ALA A 33 4.81 -5.53 -3.37
C ALA A 33 5.02 -4.93 -1.97
N LEU A 34 5.25 -5.77 -0.95
CA LEU A 34 5.60 -5.32 0.40
C LEU A 34 6.93 -4.55 0.44
N GLN A 35 7.93 -4.99 -0.34
CA GLN A 35 9.21 -4.28 -0.43
C GLN A 35 9.06 -2.90 -1.05
N LEU A 36 8.22 -2.77 -2.09
CA LEU A 36 7.90 -1.47 -2.70
C LEU A 36 7.21 -0.54 -1.68
N LEU A 37 6.24 -1.07 -0.93
CA LEU A 37 5.55 -0.32 0.11
C LEU A 37 6.51 0.13 1.22
N GLN A 38 7.41 -0.76 1.67
CA GLN A 38 8.47 -0.44 2.63
C GLN A 38 9.45 0.62 2.11
N ALA A 39 9.72 0.63 0.80
CA ALA A 39 10.50 1.65 0.11
C ALA A 39 9.75 2.99 -0.07
N ARG A 40 8.63 3.18 0.65
CA ARG A 40 7.80 4.40 0.65
C ARG A 40 7.16 4.71 -0.71
N LYS A 41 6.89 3.67 -1.51
CA LYS A 41 6.13 3.79 -2.76
C LYS A 41 4.66 3.47 -2.52
N VAL A 42 3.77 4.17 -3.23
CA VAL A 42 2.36 3.77 -3.28
C VAL A 42 2.25 2.55 -4.18
N VAL A 43 1.51 1.52 -3.76
CA VAL A 43 1.37 0.27 -4.52
C VAL A 43 -0.09 0.01 -4.81
N ILE A 44 -0.45 -0.11 -6.08
CA ILE A 44 -1.77 -0.54 -6.54
C ILE A 44 -1.65 -1.97 -7.03
N LEU A 45 -2.43 -2.87 -6.43
CA LEU A 45 -2.50 -4.27 -6.81
C LEU A 45 -3.81 -4.57 -7.53
N VAL A 46 -3.70 -5.16 -8.72
CA VAL A 46 -4.81 -5.75 -9.47
C VAL A 46 -4.71 -7.26 -9.32
N LEU A 47 -5.78 -7.87 -8.80
CA LEU A 47 -5.80 -9.28 -8.36
C LEU A 47 -6.73 -10.16 -9.20
N ASP A 48 -7.12 -9.72 -10.41
CA ASP A 48 -8.08 -10.42 -11.27
C ASP A 48 -7.67 -11.85 -11.61
N GLN A 49 -6.36 -12.12 -11.66
CA GLN A 49 -5.78 -13.43 -11.97
C GLN A 49 -5.73 -14.38 -10.77
N LEU A 50 -6.08 -13.90 -9.58
CA LEU A 50 -6.18 -14.72 -8.37
C LEU A 50 -7.64 -15.13 -8.10
N SER A 51 -7.80 -16.33 -7.55
CA SER A 51 -9.05 -16.75 -6.92
C SER A 51 -9.33 -15.89 -5.69
N THR A 52 -10.59 -15.73 -5.30
CA THR A 52 -11.02 -14.81 -4.24
C THR A 52 -10.33 -15.08 -2.90
N ASP A 53 -10.14 -16.35 -2.54
CA ASP A 53 -9.41 -16.81 -1.36
C ASP A 53 -7.93 -16.39 -1.38
N LYS A 54 -7.26 -16.51 -2.54
CA LYS A 54 -5.88 -16.07 -2.70
C LYS A 54 -5.76 -14.54 -2.70
N ALA A 55 -6.66 -13.86 -3.40
CA ALA A 55 -6.71 -12.40 -3.43
C ALA A 55 -6.89 -11.83 -2.01
N GLN A 56 -7.80 -12.40 -1.21
CA GLN A 56 -8.01 -11.99 0.18
C GLN A 56 -6.73 -12.15 1.01
N ARG A 57 -6.02 -13.28 0.89
CA ARG A 57 -4.73 -13.48 1.59
C ARG A 57 -3.68 -12.44 1.20
N VAL A 58 -3.59 -12.10 -0.09
CA VAL A 58 -2.67 -11.04 -0.58
C VAL A 58 -3.04 -9.69 0.04
N VAL A 59 -4.32 -9.35 0.07
CA VAL A 59 -4.81 -8.11 0.67
C VAL A 59 -4.51 -8.07 2.17
N ASP A 60 -4.76 -9.14 2.91
CA ASP A 60 -4.50 -9.21 4.36
C ASP A 60 -3.02 -8.98 4.68
N TRP A 61 -2.10 -9.59 3.92
CA TRP A 61 -0.67 -9.38 4.11
C TRP A 61 -0.23 -7.96 3.79
N MET A 62 -0.73 -7.39 2.69
CA MET A 62 -0.41 -6.01 2.31
C MET A 62 -1.00 -4.99 3.28
N ALA A 63 -2.22 -5.21 3.77
CA ALA A 63 -2.86 -4.38 4.78
C ALA A 63 -2.11 -4.46 6.12
N GLY A 64 -1.65 -5.65 6.52
CA GLY A 64 -0.76 -5.83 7.67
C GLY A 64 0.57 -5.08 7.51
N GLY A 65 1.17 -5.16 6.31
CA GLY A 65 2.39 -4.42 5.97
C GLY A 65 2.20 -2.90 5.99
N ALA A 66 1.09 -2.40 5.46
CA ALA A 66 0.74 -0.98 5.51
C ALA A 66 0.51 -0.52 6.96
N CYS A 67 -0.26 -1.27 7.73
CA CYS A 67 -0.53 -0.99 9.15
C CYS A 67 0.77 -0.89 9.96
N ALA A 68 1.74 -1.79 9.73
CA ALA A 68 3.03 -1.77 10.43
C ALA A 68 3.90 -0.53 10.16
N ILE A 69 3.61 0.24 9.11
CA ILE A 69 4.32 1.49 8.75
C ILE A 69 3.42 2.73 8.86
N ASP A 70 2.32 2.63 9.62
CA ASP A 70 1.28 3.66 9.76
C ASP A 70 0.68 4.11 8.41
N GLY A 71 0.68 3.20 7.43
CA GLY A 71 0.13 3.40 6.10
C GLY A 71 -1.38 3.17 6.04
N GLN A 72 -1.94 3.50 4.88
CA GLN A 72 -3.37 3.41 4.59
C GLN A 72 -3.64 2.38 3.50
N THR A 73 -4.80 1.74 3.56
CA THR A 73 -5.27 0.79 2.54
C THR A 73 -6.60 1.28 1.96
N PHE A 74 -6.71 1.26 0.64
CA PHE A 74 -7.91 1.68 -0.08
C PHE A 74 -8.37 0.55 -1.01
N TRP A 75 -9.65 0.21 -0.91
CA TRP A 75 -10.30 -0.59 -1.93
C TRP A 75 -10.74 0.35 -3.06
N VAL A 76 -10.08 0.26 -4.23
CA VAL A 76 -10.25 1.24 -5.33
C VAL A 76 -11.15 0.70 -6.46
N ALA A 77 -11.21 -0.60 -6.69
CA ALA A 77 -12.19 -1.25 -7.57
C ALA A 77 -12.31 -2.74 -7.23
N GLU A 78 -13.23 -3.48 -7.85
CA GLU A 78 -13.28 -4.94 -7.71
C GLU A 78 -11.89 -5.55 -7.92
N LYS A 79 -11.45 -6.39 -6.97
CA LYS A 79 -10.13 -7.01 -6.93
C LYS A 79 -8.93 -6.05 -7.12
N THR A 80 -9.12 -4.75 -6.90
CA THR A 80 -8.06 -3.74 -7.04
C THR A 80 -7.92 -2.91 -5.77
N PHE A 81 -6.72 -2.93 -5.19
CA PHE A 81 -6.42 -2.33 -3.89
C PHE A 81 -5.21 -1.41 -4.00
N MET A 82 -5.21 -0.32 -3.24
CA MET A 82 -4.11 0.63 -3.16
C MET A 82 -3.59 0.69 -1.73
N PHE A 83 -2.26 0.59 -1.58
CA PHE A 83 -1.55 0.62 -0.32
C PHE A 83 -0.63 1.83 -0.32
N VAL A 84 -0.77 2.68 0.68
CA VAL A 84 -0.19 4.02 0.73
C VAL A 84 0.65 4.14 1.99
N PRO A 85 1.95 4.50 1.91
CA PRO A 85 2.78 4.68 3.09
C PRO A 85 2.49 6.03 3.77
N ASN A 86 2.91 6.20 5.02
CA ASN A 86 2.50 7.35 5.85
C ASN A 86 2.97 8.74 5.38
N GLN A 87 3.82 8.83 4.36
CA GLN A 87 4.35 10.10 3.83
C GLN A 87 3.51 10.66 2.68
N VAL A 88 2.44 9.97 2.27
CA VAL A 88 1.59 10.35 1.15
C VAL A 88 0.18 10.66 1.67
N ASP A 89 -0.28 11.88 1.40
CA ASP A 89 -1.66 12.27 1.67
C ASP A 89 -2.56 11.89 0.48
N ILE A 90 -3.77 11.39 0.76
CA ILE A 90 -4.71 10.92 -0.25
C ILE A 90 -6.05 11.62 -0.05
N GLN A 91 -6.46 12.36 -1.07
CA GLN A 91 -7.79 12.94 -1.13
C GLN A 91 -8.72 11.96 -1.86
N SER A 92 -9.64 11.35 -1.12
CA SER A 92 -10.69 10.48 -1.67
C SER A 92 -12.06 11.09 -1.40
N GLN A 93 -12.86 11.22 -2.45
CA GLN A 93 -14.29 11.57 -2.32
C GLN A 93 -15.19 10.33 -2.20
N ARG A 94 -14.60 9.13 -2.16
CA ARG A 94 -15.38 7.91 -2.06
C ARG A 94 -15.93 7.79 -0.62
N PRO A 95 -17.26 7.63 -0.43
CA PRO A 95 -17.80 7.30 0.88
C PRO A 95 -17.13 6.01 1.39
N ALA A 96 -16.79 5.97 2.68
CA ALA A 96 -16.09 4.84 3.28
C ALA A 96 -16.77 3.52 2.86
N PRO A 97 -16.04 2.52 2.34
CA PRO A 97 -16.64 1.24 2.03
C PRO A 97 -17.27 0.70 3.30
N SER A 98 -18.57 0.36 3.26
CA SER A 98 -19.22 -0.40 4.32
C SER A 98 -18.33 -1.61 4.57
N SER A 99 -17.77 -1.70 5.77
CA SER A 99 -16.73 -2.63 6.16
C SER A 99 -16.86 -4.00 5.48
N PRO A 100 -15.81 -4.55 4.84
CA PRO A 100 -15.77 -5.97 4.49
C PRO A 100 -15.52 -6.78 5.77
N SER A 101 -16.30 -6.54 6.81
CA SER A 101 -16.32 -7.41 7.97
C SER A 101 -16.98 -8.70 7.49
N PRO A 102 -16.31 -9.87 7.56
CA PRO A 102 -17.05 -11.11 7.57
C PRO A 102 -18.00 -10.99 8.76
N SER A 103 -19.29 -10.85 8.49
CA SER A 103 -20.29 -10.92 9.53
C SER A 103 -20.15 -12.30 10.16
N LEU A 104 -19.53 -12.34 11.34
CA LEU A 104 -19.71 -13.41 12.29
C LEU A 104 -21.22 -13.47 12.50
N LYS A 105 -21.87 -14.38 11.79
CA LYS A 105 -23.26 -14.71 12.06
C LYS A 105 -23.25 -15.26 13.48
N ASP A 106 -23.79 -14.48 14.41
CA ASP A 106 -24.15 -14.95 15.73
C ASP A 106 -25.03 -16.18 15.54
N ILE A 107 -24.46 -17.38 15.72
CA ILE A 107 -25.25 -18.58 15.91
C ILE A 107 -25.68 -18.55 17.37
N SER A 108 -26.74 -17.77 17.64
CA SER A 108 -27.66 -18.10 18.72
C SER A 108 -28.63 -19.15 18.19
N THR A 109 -28.41 -20.41 18.58
CA THR A 109 -29.39 -21.34 19.19
C THR A 109 -28.69 -22.66 19.44
#